data_AF-A0A0R3T710-F1
#
_entry.id   AF-A0A0R3T710-F1
#
_cell.length_a   1.000
_cell.length_b   1.000
_cell.length_c   1.000
_cell.angle_alpha   90.00
_cell.angle_beta   90.00
_cell.angle_gamma   90.00
#
_symmetry.space_group_name_H-M   'P 1'
#
loop_
_entity.id
_entity.type
_entity.pdbx_description
1 polymer ?
#
loop_
_entity_poly.entity_id
_entity_poly.type
_entity_poly.pdbx_seq_one_letter_code
_entity_poly.pdbx_strand_id
1 'polypeptide(L)'
;MTITWTTLKEATNSGVLYGVEKPETYASATQKAFVDGGEEQRVTYIHTVTLRNLQPNTSYVYKVGNNDTNGDSNWSSPYTFRTLPMGSNWSVTCAMLGDLGADRGFSIPHLEEEAKAGAYHMILHNGDFAYDFDKENGRLGDRFMRLMQETTARVPYMTAVGNHESAYNFSHYKNRFNMPGNNDDMFYSIDVGPIHWIAYVSDYYYYMQFGTEQIYRQYAWLEKDLQEANKPINRAKRPWIIAFSHRPMYCSNDDDEHCQNPDNRIREGIKIADGKSKYFVLGLEDLFYREGVDIVFGAHEHSYERCYPVYKQKVDICYKTHFI
;
A
#
# COMPACT_ATOMS: atom_id res chain seq x y z
N MET A 1 7.75 -4.00 -13.11
CA MET A 1 7.15 -2.69 -12.79
C MET A 1 5.71 -2.71 -13.27
N THR A 2 4.75 -2.28 -12.46
CA THR A 2 3.35 -2.13 -12.90
C THR A 2 3.04 -0.64 -13.03
N ILE A 3 2.44 -0.26 -14.16
CA ILE A 3 2.02 1.11 -14.45
C ILE A 3 0.50 1.09 -14.55
N THR A 4 -0.14 1.99 -13.81
CA THR A 4 -1.60 2.15 -13.79
C THR A 4 -1.97 3.60 -14.06
N TRP A 5 -2.98 3.83 -14.88
CA TRP A 5 -3.53 5.16 -15.14
C TRP A 5 -5.03 5.09 -15.40
N THR A 6 -5.67 6.25 -15.35
CA THR A 6 -7.13 6.37 -15.50
C THR A 6 -7.47 7.27 -16.69
N THR A 7 -8.52 6.90 -17.42
CA THR A 7 -9.18 7.76 -18.42
C THR A 7 -10.68 7.89 -18.11
N LEU A 8 -11.30 8.94 -18.65
CA LEU A 8 -12.75 9.18 -18.50
C LEU A 8 -13.59 8.50 -19.59
N LYS A 9 -12.94 7.93 -20.60
CA LYS A 9 -13.56 7.23 -21.72
C LYS A 9 -12.77 5.97 -22.01
N GLU A 10 -13.50 4.94 -22.44
CA GLU A 10 -12.90 3.74 -22.98
C GLU A 10 -11.92 4.09 -24.09
N ALA A 11 -10.75 3.46 -24.07
CA ALA A 11 -9.75 3.57 -25.11
C ALA A 11 -9.59 2.23 -25.81
N THR A 12 -9.59 2.24 -27.15
CA THR A 12 -9.11 1.09 -27.89
C THR A 12 -7.58 1.09 -27.88
N ASN A 13 -6.94 -0.08 -28.00
CA ASN A 13 -5.47 -0.19 -28.12
C ASN A 13 -4.65 0.67 -27.14
N SER A 14 -5.05 0.68 -25.86
CA SER A 14 -4.30 1.39 -24.82
C SER A 14 -3.03 0.62 -24.41
N GLY A 15 -1.99 1.35 -24.04
CA GLY A 15 -0.69 0.76 -23.72
C GLY A 15 0.32 1.75 -23.18
N VAL A 16 1.53 1.22 -22.96
CA VAL A 16 2.70 1.96 -22.51
C VAL A 16 3.77 1.88 -23.60
N LEU A 17 4.33 3.02 -23.97
CA LEU A 17 5.59 3.10 -24.70
C LEU A 17 6.72 3.34 -23.68
N TYR A 18 7.79 2.54 -23.71
CA TYR A 18 8.89 2.64 -22.74
C TYR A 18 10.25 2.27 -23.33
N GLY A 19 11.33 2.71 -22.69
CA GLY A 19 12.71 2.37 -23.03
C GLY A 19 13.73 3.17 -22.23
N VAL A 20 15.02 2.83 -22.34
CA VAL A 20 16.08 3.42 -21.51
C VAL A 20 16.38 4.87 -21.92
N GLU A 21 16.58 5.11 -23.22
CA GLU A 21 16.84 6.45 -23.74
C GLU A 21 15.57 7.11 -24.31
N LYS A 22 14.70 6.30 -24.93
CA LYS A 22 13.47 6.74 -25.61
C LYS A 22 12.34 5.71 -25.43
N PRO A 23 11.08 6.14 -25.37
CA PRO A 23 9.94 5.25 -25.22
C PRO A 23 9.54 4.60 -26.56
N GLU A 24 10.27 3.59 -27.00
CA GLU A 24 10.09 2.94 -28.32
C GLU A 24 9.49 1.53 -28.24
N THR A 25 9.52 0.89 -27.07
CA THR A 25 8.94 -0.44 -26.87
C THR A 25 7.48 -0.32 -26.43
N TYR A 26 6.57 -0.98 -27.14
CA TYR A 26 5.14 -0.98 -26.82
C TYR A 26 4.75 -2.17 -25.94
N ALA A 27 3.95 -1.93 -24.91
CA ALA A 27 3.29 -2.95 -24.10
C ALA A 27 1.80 -2.65 -23.98
N SER A 28 0.96 -3.59 -24.41
CA SER A 28 -0.51 -3.46 -24.35
C SER A 28 -1.02 -3.46 -22.91
N ALA A 29 -2.01 -2.61 -22.63
CA ALA A 29 -2.71 -2.56 -21.35
C ALA A 29 -3.91 -3.49 -21.31
N THR A 30 -4.23 -3.95 -20.10
CA THR A 30 -5.61 -4.34 -19.76
C THR A 30 -6.38 -3.09 -19.33
N GLN A 31 -7.68 -3.09 -19.56
CA GLN A 31 -8.58 -2.03 -19.16
C GLN A 31 -9.77 -2.63 -18.40
N LYS A 32 -10.20 -1.97 -17.33
CA LYS A 32 -11.43 -2.31 -16.59
C LYS A 32 -12.23 -1.04 -16.32
N ALA A 33 -13.53 -1.09 -16.58
CA ALA A 33 -14.44 -0.03 -16.16
C ALA A 33 -14.62 -0.08 -14.63
N PHE A 34 -14.48 1.06 -13.99
CA PHE A 34 -14.82 1.29 -12.59
C PHE A 34 -16.00 2.24 -12.52
N VAL A 35 -17.08 1.78 -11.88
CA VAL A 35 -18.30 2.56 -11.65
C VAL A 35 -18.28 3.03 -10.20
N ASP A 36 -18.27 4.35 -10.02
CA ASP A 36 -18.38 5.00 -8.71
C ASP A 36 -19.72 4.63 -8.03
N GLY A 37 -19.71 4.48 -6.70
CA GLY A 37 -20.91 4.09 -5.95
C GLY A 37 -21.87 5.25 -5.64
N GLY A 38 -21.53 6.49 -6.00
CA GLY A 38 -22.34 7.68 -5.77
C GLY A 38 -23.54 7.81 -6.72
N GLU A 39 -24.33 8.86 -6.53
CA GLU A 39 -25.58 9.09 -7.27
C GLU A 39 -25.36 9.23 -8.78
N GLU A 40 -24.23 9.81 -9.20
CA GLU A 40 -23.90 9.98 -10.61
C GLU A 40 -23.46 8.67 -11.28
N GLN A 41 -23.09 7.64 -10.50
CA GLN A 41 -22.53 6.37 -11.00
C GLN A 41 -21.43 6.60 -12.04
N ARG A 42 -20.52 7.55 -11.78
CA ARG A 42 -19.51 7.96 -12.78
C ARG A 42 -18.66 6.75 -13.18
N VAL A 43 -18.55 6.55 -14.49
CA VAL A 43 -17.68 5.51 -15.06
C VAL A 43 -16.32 6.11 -15.38
N THR A 44 -15.27 5.43 -14.93
CA THR A 44 -13.87 5.67 -15.33
C THR A 44 -13.24 4.36 -15.80
N TYR A 45 -12.13 4.45 -16.51
CA TYR A 45 -11.46 3.27 -17.06
C TYR A 45 -10.05 3.19 -16.51
N ILE A 46 -9.76 2.09 -15.83
CA ILE A 46 -8.47 1.83 -15.19
C ILE A 46 -7.66 0.96 -16.12
N HIS A 47 -6.51 1.47 -16.53
CA HIS A 47 -5.57 0.79 -17.40
C HIS A 47 -4.41 0.26 -16.59
N THR A 48 -3.93 -0.94 -16.91
CA THR A 48 -2.79 -1.55 -16.23
C THR A 48 -1.86 -2.25 -17.22
N VAL A 49 -0.55 -2.03 -17.04
CA VAL A 49 0.52 -2.76 -17.74
C VAL A 49 1.55 -3.23 -16.72
N THR A 50 1.92 -4.52 -16.76
CA THR A 50 3.10 -5.03 -16.04
C THR A 50 4.27 -5.18 -17.01
N LEU A 51 5.23 -4.27 -16.91
CA LEU A 51 6.51 -4.34 -17.61
C LEU A 51 7.41 -5.41 -16.96
N ARG A 52 7.87 -6.36 -17.77
CA ARG A 52 8.69 -7.52 -17.37
C ARG A 52 10.07 -7.42 -18.01
N ASN A 53 11.02 -8.21 -17.48
CA ASN A 53 12.39 -8.33 -18.01
C ASN A 53 13.13 -6.99 -18.15
N LEU A 54 12.85 -6.04 -17.25
CA LEU A 54 13.56 -4.78 -17.19
C LEU A 54 14.96 -4.99 -16.60
N GLN A 55 15.93 -4.21 -17.08
CA GLN A 55 17.27 -4.21 -16.52
C GLN A 55 17.20 -3.65 -15.08
N PRO A 56 17.86 -4.27 -14.09
CA PRO A 56 17.92 -3.75 -12.73
C PRO A 56 18.68 -2.42 -12.66
N ASN A 57 18.41 -1.63 -11.63
CA ASN A 57 19.09 -0.36 -11.38
C ASN A 57 19.17 0.60 -12.59
N THR A 58 18.14 0.60 -13.44
CA THR A 58 18.15 1.27 -14.75
C THR A 58 16.97 2.24 -14.84
N SER A 59 17.23 3.45 -15.33
CA SER A 59 16.20 4.44 -15.60
C SER A 59 15.52 4.14 -16.93
N TYR A 60 14.19 4.23 -16.94
CA TYR A 60 13.35 4.06 -18.11
C TYR A 60 12.46 5.29 -18.30
N VAL A 61 12.43 5.82 -19.51
CA VAL A 61 11.45 6.81 -19.95
C VAL A 61 10.20 6.07 -20.44
N TYR A 62 9.01 6.57 -20.11
CA TYR A 62 7.76 5.98 -20.58
C TYR A 62 6.67 7.01 -20.85
N LYS A 63 5.71 6.65 -21.71
CA LYS A 63 4.44 7.37 -21.96
C LYS A 63 3.29 6.38 -21.82
N VAL A 64 2.15 6.83 -21.32
CA VAL A 64 0.90 6.05 -21.31
C VAL A 64 -0.08 6.66 -22.29
N GLY A 65 -0.93 5.87 -22.93
CA GLY A 65 -1.85 6.39 -23.93
C GLY A 65 -2.53 5.31 -24.75
N ASN A 66 -2.96 5.67 -25.95
CA ASN A 66 -3.50 4.75 -26.94
C ASN A 66 -3.04 5.10 -28.36
N ASN A 67 -3.17 4.13 -29.28
CA ASN A 67 -2.86 4.29 -30.70
C ASN A 67 -4.11 4.52 -31.58
N ASP A 68 -5.17 5.11 -31.02
CA ASP A 68 -6.49 5.20 -31.71
C ASP A 68 -6.52 6.15 -32.90
N THR A 69 -5.58 7.09 -32.97
CA THR A 69 -5.40 7.97 -34.13
C THR A 69 -3.91 8.05 -34.47
N ASN A 70 -3.59 8.18 -35.76
CA ASN A 70 -2.23 8.48 -36.21
C ASN A 70 -1.83 9.89 -35.72
N GLY A 71 -1.32 10.00 -34.49
CA GLY A 71 -0.85 11.26 -33.89
C GLY A 71 -0.48 11.14 -32.41
N ASP A 72 0.44 12.00 -31.96
CA ASP A 72 0.93 12.05 -30.57
C ASP A 72 -0.12 12.53 -29.53
N SER A 73 -1.29 12.99 -29.96
CA SER A 73 -2.27 13.68 -29.09
C SER A 73 -2.90 12.81 -28.01
N ASN A 74 -2.82 11.47 -28.14
CA ASN A 74 -3.43 10.53 -27.19
C ASN A 74 -2.42 9.92 -26.21
N TRP A 75 -1.18 10.41 -26.25
CA TRP A 75 -0.11 9.98 -25.35
C TRP A 75 0.16 11.04 -24.29
N SER A 76 0.46 10.60 -23.07
CA SER A 76 0.89 11.47 -21.99
C SER A 76 2.22 12.16 -22.30
N SER A 77 2.54 13.21 -21.55
CA SER A 77 3.94 13.63 -21.38
C SER A 77 4.82 12.44 -20.95
N PRO A 78 6.10 12.42 -21.33
CA PRO A 78 7.01 11.37 -20.88
C PRO A 78 7.29 11.51 -19.38
N TYR A 79 7.30 10.38 -18.68
CA TYR A 79 7.75 10.23 -17.31
C TYR A 79 8.99 9.35 -17.25
N THR A 80 9.63 9.26 -16.09
CA THR A 80 10.79 8.40 -15.88
C THR A 80 10.68 7.68 -14.56
N PHE A 81 10.95 6.38 -14.54
CA PHE A 81 11.12 5.60 -13.31
C PHE A 81 12.47 4.89 -13.33
N ARG A 82 12.96 4.48 -12.17
CA ARG A 82 14.17 3.66 -12.03
C ARG A 82 13.82 2.31 -11.44
N THR A 83 14.30 1.23 -12.06
CA THR A 83 14.17 -0.12 -11.49
C THR A 83 15.08 -0.29 -10.28
N LEU A 84 14.67 -1.14 -9.35
CA LEU A 84 15.45 -1.43 -8.14
C LEU A 84 16.74 -2.19 -8.48
N PRO A 85 17.81 -2.04 -7.67
CA PRO A 85 18.98 -2.89 -7.74
C PRO A 85 18.65 -4.38 -7.53
N MET A 86 19.41 -5.25 -8.17
CA MET A 86 19.25 -6.70 -7.99
C MET A 86 19.87 -7.16 -6.66
N GLY A 87 19.27 -8.17 -6.05
CA GLY A 87 19.79 -8.80 -4.82
C GLY A 87 19.44 -8.00 -3.57
N SER A 88 20.08 -8.37 -2.46
CA SER A 88 19.77 -7.81 -1.13
C SER A 88 20.89 -7.00 -0.48
N ASN A 89 22.08 -6.98 -1.08
CA ASN A 89 23.26 -6.32 -0.52
C ASN A 89 23.36 -4.85 -0.94
N TRP A 90 22.38 -4.05 -0.56
CA TRP A 90 22.36 -2.59 -0.80
C TRP A 90 21.38 -1.91 0.18
N SER A 91 21.59 -0.62 0.43
CA SER A 91 20.74 0.16 1.34
C SER A 91 19.47 0.64 0.65
N VAL A 92 18.32 0.36 1.27
CA VAL A 92 17.02 0.80 0.80
C VAL A 92 16.68 2.15 1.43
N THR A 93 16.29 3.11 0.61
CA THR A 93 15.81 4.44 1.04
C THR A 93 14.35 4.59 0.64
N CYS A 94 13.48 4.86 1.61
CA CYS A 94 12.04 4.97 1.42
C CYS A 94 11.48 6.17 2.18
N ALA A 95 10.35 6.70 1.69
CA ALA A 95 9.46 7.51 2.51
C ALA A 95 8.34 6.62 3.07
N MET A 96 7.97 6.83 4.33
CA MET A 96 6.81 6.20 4.98
C MET A 96 5.80 7.30 5.28
N LEU A 97 4.58 7.14 4.79
CA LEU A 97 3.52 8.14 4.86
C LEU A 97 2.25 7.51 5.47
N GLY A 98 1.39 8.35 6.01
CA GLY A 98 0.02 8.08 6.41
C GLY A 98 -0.75 9.40 6.34
N ASP A 99 -2.07 9.35 6.15
CA ASP A 99 -2.94 10.47 6.51
C ASP A 99 -2.61 11.77 5.76
N LEU A 100 -2.31 11.66 4.45
CA LEU A 100 -1.77 12.77 3.67
C LEU A 100 -2.84 13.84 3.35
N GLY A 101 -4.00 13.39 2.89
CA GLY A 101 -5.12 14.23 2.49
C GLY A 101 -4.96 15.02 1.19
N ALA A 102 -6.08 15.30 0.52
CA ALA A 102 -6.09 16.14 -0.68
C ALA A 102 -6.12 17.65 -0.37
N ASP A 103 -6.83 18.07 0.69
CA ASP A 103 -6.97 19.50 1.05
C ASP A 103 -5.87 20.02 1.99
N ARG A 104 -5.20 19.11 2.70
CA ARG A 104 -4.13 19.43 3.68
C ARG A 104 -2.82 18.71 3.39
N GLY A 105 -2.60 18.31 2.14
CA GLY A 105 -1.37 17.66 1.67
C GLY A 105 -0.17 18.61 1.58
N PHE A 106 0.15 19.33 2.67
CA PHE A 106 1.21 20.33 2.70
C PHE A 106 2.61 19.75 2.43
N SER A 107 2.80 18.46 2.65
CA SER A 107 4.04 17.73 2.37
C SER A 107 4.17 17.27 0.91
N ILE A 108 3.11 17.31 0.09
CA ILE A 108 3.13 16.85 -1.30
C ILE A 108 4.20 17.56 -2.14
N PRO A 109 4.36 18.90 -2.11
CA PRO A 109 5.39 19.57 -2.91
C PRO A 109 6.82 19.14 -2.55
N HIS A 110 7.10 18.88 -1.27
CA HIS A 110 8.41 18.41 -0.82
C HIS A 110 8.65 16.96 -1.26
N LEU A 111 7.63 16.11 -1.11
CA LEU A 111 7.67 14.73 -1.59
C LEU A 111 7.91 14.65 -3.10
N GLU A 112 7.30 15.56 -3.87
CA GLU A 112 7.50 15.68 -5.31
C GLU A 112 8.94 16.10 -5.66
N GLU A 113 9.50 17.08 -4.95
CA GLU A 113 10.89 17.53 -5.14
C GLU A 113 11.87 16.39 -4.92
N GLU A 114 11.73 15.64 -3.83
CA GLU A 114 12.61 14.53 -3.49
C GLU A 114 12.43 13.33 -4.43
N ALA A 115 11.19 13.05 -4.88
CA ALA A 115 10.93 12.03 -5.89
C ALA A 115 11.60 12.40 -7.22
N LYS A 116 11.55 13.67 -7.65
CA LYS A 116 12.25 14.16 -8.85
C LYS A 116 13.77 14.10 -8.71
N ALA A 117 14.29 14.33 -7.50
CA ALA A 117 15.72 14.19 -7.20
C ALA A 117 16.19 12.72 -7.12
N GLY A 118 15.27 11.75 -7.15
CA GLY A 118 15.61 10.33 -7.03
C GLY A 118 16.02 9.93 -5.61
N ALA A 119 15.50 10.62 -4.58
CA ALA A 119 15.82 10.36 -3.18
C ALA A 119 15.30 8.98 -2.69
N TYR A 120 14.26 8.46 -3.34
CA TYR A 120 13.53 7.28 -2.88
C TYR A 120 13.61 6.13 -3.87
N HIS A 121 13.83 4.92 -3.33
CA HIS A 121 13.66 3.67 -4.09
C HIS A 121 12.20 3.26 -4.17
N MET A 122 11.42 3.56 -3.12
CA MET A 122 9.97 3.39 -3.08
C MET A 122 9.37 4.30 -2.00
N ILE A 123 8.08 4.57 -2.09
CA ILE A 123 7.30 5.29 -1.09
C ILE A 123 6.23 4.31 -0.57
N LEU A 124 6.05 4.25 0.74
CA LEU A 124 4.99 3.50 1.39
C LEU A 124 3.94 4.48 1.93
N HIS A 125 2.66 4.21 1.71
CA HIS A 125 1.56 5.04 2.23
C HIS A 125 0.50 4.18 2.91
N ASN A 126 0.39 4.36 4.23
CA ASN A 126 -0.40 3.56 5.15
C ASN A 126 -1.82 4.12 5.33
N GLY A 127 -2.62 4.14 4.27
CA GLY A 127 -4.04 4.49 4.34
C GLY A 127 -4.35 5.99 4.48
N ASP A 128 -5.63 6.31 4.36
CA ASP A 128 -6.20 7.66 4.47
C ASP A 128 -5.59 8.64 3.46
N PHE A 129 -5.81 8.33 2.18
CA PHE A 129 -5.16 9.02 1.07
C PHE A 129 -5.73 10.42 0.85
N ALA A 130 -6.95 10.49 0.32
CA ALA A 130 -7.59 11.76 -0.01
C ALA A 130 -8.43 12.33 1.14
N TYR A 131 -8.61 11.56 2.23
CA TYR A 131 -9.73 11.63 3.18
C TYR A 131 -11.08 11.52 2.46
N ASP A 132 -11.45 10.27 2.15
CA ASP A 132 -12.65 9.81 1.44
C ASP A 132 -12.56 9.91 -0.09
N PHE A 133 -12.10 8.85 -0.75
CA PHE A 133 -11.98 8.84 -2.21
C PHE A 133 -13.30 9.00 -2.96
N ASP A 134 -14.41 8.57 -2.37
CA ASP A 134 -15.76 8.53 -2.92
C ASP A 134 -16.46 9.90 -2.95
N LYS A 135 -15.94 10.89 -2.21
CA LYS A 135 -16.57 12.21 -2.18
C LYS A 135 -16.65 12.85 -3.57
N GLU A 136 -17.70 13.65 -3.74
CA GLU A 136 -18.04 14.31 -5.00
C GLU A 136 -18.21 13.32 -6.16
N ASN A 137 -18.85 12.18 -5.86
CA ASN A 137 -18.99 11.04 -6.77
C ASN A 137 -17.62 10.53 -7.25
N GLY A 138 -16.62 10.49 -6.38
CA GLY A 138 -15.25 10.05 -6.67
C GLY A 138 -14.29 11.13 -7.19
N ARG A 139 -14.73 12.40 -7.37
CA ARG A 139 -13.86 13.47 -7.92
C ARG A 139 -12.77 13.89 -6.95
N LEU A 140 -13.01 13.72 -5.64
CA LEU A 140 -11.99 13.96 -4.62
C LEU A 140 -10.80 13.03 -4.81
N GLY A 141 -11.04 11.73 -5.06
CA GLY A 141 -9.97 10.80 -5.38
C GLY A 141 -9.24 11.10 -6.69
N ASP A 142 -9.95 11.57 -7.73
CA ASP A 142 -9.29 11.99 -8.97
C ASP A 142 -8.38 13.21 -8.75
N ARG A 143 -8.79 14.14 -7.86
CA ARG A 143 -7.96 15.28 -7.46
C ARG A 143 -6.70 14.82 -6.72
N PHE A 144 -6.83 13.92 -5.74
CA PHE A 144 -5.68 13.36 -5.03
C PHE A 144 -4.68 12.68 -5.97
N MET A 145 -5.16 11.83 -6.89
CA MET A 145 -4.28 11.15 -7.84
C MET A 145 -3.56 12.12 -8.78
N ARG A 146 -4.20 13.24 -9.17
CA ARG A 146 -3.54 14.32 -9.93
C ARG A 146 -2.48 15.05 -9.11
N LEU A 147 -2.74 15.33 -7.84
CA LEU A 147 -1.75 15.94 -6.94
C LEU A 147 -0.52 15.06 -6.77
N MET A 148 -0.72 13.74 -6.63
CA MET A 148 0.35 12.77 -6.44
C MET A 148 1.05 12.35 -7.75
N GLN A 149 0.53 12.72 -8.92
CA GLN A 149 0.97 12.22 -10.22
C GLN A 149 2.47 12.41 -10.45
N GLU A 150 3.00 13.60 -10.12
CA GLU A 150 4.42 13.88 -10.35
C GLU A 150 5.34 13.02 -9.46
N THR A 151 4.86 12.60 -8.30
CA THR A 151 5.57 11.70 -7.39
C THR A 151 5.45 10.25 -7.84
N THR A 152 4.21 9.76 -8.02
CA THR A 152 3.93 8.32 -8.22
C THR A 152 4.22 7.84 -9.64
N ALA A 153 4.31 8.75 -10.61
CA ALA A 153 4.81 8.43 -11.95
C ALA A 153 6.33 8.15 -11.99
N ARG A 154 7.06 8.45 -10.90
CA ARG A 154 8.54 8.34 -10.86
C ARG A 154 9.04 7.30 -9.88
N VAL A 155 8.37 7.19 -8.74
CA VAL A 155 8.77 6.31 -7.63
C VAL A 155 7.66 5.28 -7.38
N PRO A 156 7.99 3.98 -7.25
CA PRO A 156 7.03 2.97 -6.85
C PRO A 156 6.29 3.37 -5.58
N TYR A 157 4.96 3.38 -5.63
CA TYR A 157 4.07 3.82 -4.57
C TYR A 157 3.31 2.64 -4.00
N MET A 158 3.81 2.10 -2.88
CA MET A 158 3.30 0.92 -2.21
C MET A 158 2.29 1.35 -1.14
N THR A 159 1.09 0.77 -1.14
CA THR A 159 0.00 1.25 -0.29
C THR A 159 -0.52 0.18 0.66
N ALA A 160 -0.97 0.59 1.83
CA ALA A 160 -1.92 -0.14 2.66
C ALA A 160 -3.23 0.66 2.72
N VAL A 161 -4.37 -0.01 2.93
CA VAL A 161 -5.68 0.64 2.96
C VAL A 161 -6.00 1.18 4.36
N GLY A 162 -6.67 2.34 4.45
CA GLY A 162 -7.16 2.92 5.70
C GLY A 162 -8.68 2.96 5.80
N ASN A 163 -9.20 3.53 6.89
CA ASN A 163 -10.64 3.58 7.13
C ASN A 163 -11.38 4.57 6.23
N HIS A 164 -10.73 5.66 5.80
CA HIS A 164 -11.31 6.60 4.85
C HIS A 164 -11.47 6.03 3.44
N GLU A 165 -10.96 4.82 3.19
CA GLU A 165 -11.19 4.11 1.93
C GLU A 165 -12.39 3.15 1.99
N SER A 166 -13.07 2.99 3.13
CA SER A 166 -14.08 1.95 3.36
C SER A 166 -15.34 2.03 2.49
N ALA A 167 -15.60 3.18 1.85
CA ALA A 167 -16.75 3.39 0.99
C ALA A 167 -16.88 2.29 -0.08
N TYR A 168 -18.12 1.80 -0.25
CA TYR A 168 -18.48 0.77 -1.23
C TYR A 168 -17.61 -0.50 -1.15
N ASN A 169 -17.28 -0.95 0.07
CA ASN A 169 -16.39 -2.10 0.31
C ASN A 169 -14.99 -1.90 -0.32
N PHE A 170 -14.40 -0.74 -0.02
CA PHE A 170 -13.06 -0.35 -0.47
C PHE A 170 -12.90 -0.29 -1.99
N SER A 171 -13.98 -0.07 -2.74
CA SER A 171 -13.96 -0.17 -4.21
C SER A 171 -13.03 0.87 -4.83
N HIS A 172 -12.96 2.08 -4.30
CA HIS A 172 -12.03 3.09 -4.79
C HIS A 172 -10.58 2.67 -4.61
N TYR A 173 -10.19 2.18 -3.43
CA TYR A 173 -8.83 1.68 -3.19
C TYR A 173 -8.49 0.55 -4.17
N LYS A 174 -9.35 -0.47 -4.26
CA LYS A 174 -9.19 -1.65 -5.12
C LYS A 174 -9.13 -1.35 -6.62
N ASN A 175 -9.63 -0.19 -7.07
CA ASN A 175 -9.61 0.18 -8.48
C ASN A 175 -8.64 1.33 -8.79
N ARG A 176 -8.17 2.10 -7.81
CA ARG A 176 -7.18 3.18 -8.03
C ARG A 176 -5.74 2.70 -7.85
N PHE A 177 -5.51 1.74 -6.95
CA PHE A 177 -4.19 1.18 -6.69
C PHE A 177 -4.08 -0.24 -7.23
N ASN A 178 -2.84 -0.62 -7.60
CA ASN A 178 -2.53 -1.95 -8.09
C ASN A 178 -1.32 -2.50 -7.34
N MET A 179 -1.60 -3.25 -6.29
CA MET A 179 -0.58 -3.85 -5.44
C MET A 179 -0.22 -5.27 -5.93
N PRO A 180 1.00 -5.75 -5.62
CA PRO A 180 1.41 -7.11 -5.97
C PRO A 180 0.44 -8.17 -5.42
N GLY A 181 0.22 -9.24 -6.19
CA GLY A 181 -0.66 -10.32 -5.79
C GLY A 181 -2.12 -10.05 -6.15
N ASN A 182 -3.05 -10.47 -5.29
CA ASN A 182 -4.47 -10.30 -5.51
C ASN A 182 -4.94 -8.96 -4.93
N ASN A 183 -5.27 -8.00 -5.80
CA ASN A 183 -5.66 -6.67 -5.37
C ASN A 183 -6.96 -6.65 -4.54
N ASP A 184 -7.85 -7.63 -4.75
CA ASP A 184 -9.11 -7.71 -4.00
C ASP A 184 -8.91 -8.03 -2.51
N ASP A 185 -7.81 -8.70 -2.17
CA ASP A 185 -7.43 -9.04 -0.80
C ASP A 185 -6.75 -7.86 -0.07
N MET A 186 -6.24 -6.85 -0.80
CA MET A 186 -5.63 -5.61 -0.27
C MET A 186 -4.39 -5.78 0.65
N PHE A 187 -3.98 -7.00 0.97
CA PHE A 187 -2.71 -7.34 1.63
C PHE A 187 -1.74 -8.00 0.64
N TYR A 188 -0.44 -7.84 0.89
CA TYR A 188 0.62 -8.40 0.05
C TYR A 188 1.98 -8.33 0.75
N SER A 189 2.97 -9.03 0.20
CA SER A 189 4.37 -8.92 0.60
C SER A 189 5.27 -8.67 -0.60
N ILE A 190 6.39 -7.98 -0.39
CA ILE A 190 7.45 -7.77 -1.39
C ILE A 190 8.84 -7.84 -0.77
N ASP A 191 9.79 -8.32 -1.56
CA ASP A 191 11.20 -8.30 -1.21
C ASP A 191 11.90 -7.12 -1.87
N VAL A 192 12.49 -6.21 -1.07
CA VAL A 192 13.27 -5.08 -1.57
C VAL A 192 14.56 -4.97 -0.77
N GLY A 193 15.69 -5.18 -1.45
CA GLY A 193 17.00 -5.17 -0.81
C GLY A 193 17.08 -6.20 0.34
N PRO A 194 17.56 -5.82 1.54
CA PRO A 194 17.70 -6.69 2.70
C PRO A 194 16.41 -6.81 3.52
N ILE A 195 15.27 -6.36 2.99
CA ILE A 195 14.01 -6.24 3.72
C ILE A 195 12.92 -7.04 3.03
N HIS A 196 12.18 -7.82 3.81
CA HIS A 196 10.90 -8.39 3.46
C HIS A 196 9.79 -7.49 4.02
N TRP A 197 9.00 -6.88 3.13
CA TRP A 197 7.95 -5.94 3.48
C TRP A 197 6.59 -6.61 3.40
N ILE A 198 5.71 -6.30 4.34
CA ILE A 198 4.37 -6.87 4.44
C ILE A 198 3.35 -5.74 4.65
N ALA A 199 2.42 -5.60 3.72
CA ALA A 199 1.21 -4.81 3.92
C ALA A 199 0.10 -5.74 4.43
N TYR A 200 -0.44 -5.45 5.62
CA TYR A 200 -1.66 -6.10 6.11
C TYR A 200 -2.80 -5.08 6.21
N VAL A 201 -4.03 -5.57 6.35
CA VAL A 201 -5.24 -4.76 6.46
C VAL A 201 -5.71 -4.77 7.92
N SER A 202 -5.40 -3.69 8.64
CA SER A 202 -5.93 -3.43 9.99
C SER A 202 -7.45 -3.31 10.00
N ASP A 203 -8.02 -2.72 8.95
CA ASP A 203 -9.43 -2.35 8.91
C ASP A 203 -10.39 -3.53 8.77
N TYR A 204 -9.89 -4.71 8.41
CA TYR A 204 -10.70 -5.93 8.47
C TYR A 204 -11.25 -6.21 9.88
N TYR A 205 -10.52 -5.86 10.93
CA TYR A 205 -10.94 -6.03 12.32
C TYR A 205 -11.99 -4.99 12.78
N TYR A 206 -12.19 -3.93 12.00
CA TYR A 206 -13.11 -2.83 12.29
C TYR A 206 -14.34 -2.82 11.36
N TYR A 207 -14.20 -3.38 10.15
CA TYR A 207 -15.24 -3.44 9.14
C TYR A 207 -15.76 -4.87 8.89
N MET A 208 -16.10 -5.59 9.96
CA MET A 208 -16.59 -6.98 9.88
C MET A 208 -17.93 -7.11 9.13
N GLN A 209 -18.68 -6.02 8.92
CA GLN A 209 -19.87 -6.00 8.07
C GLN A 209 -19.59 -6.37 6.62
N PHE A 210 -18.34 -6.25 6.14
CA PHE A 210 -17.93 -6.71 4.81
C PHE A 210 -17.54 -8.20 4.78
N GLY A 211 -17.66 -8.89 5.91
CA GLY A 211 -17.40 -10.32 6.07
C GLY A 211 -16.21 -10.60 6.97
N THR A 212 -16.27 -11.69 7.73
CA THR A 212 -15.18 -12.15 8.60
C THR A 212 -14.19 -13.07 7.90
N GLU A 213 -14.56 -13.62 6.73
CA GLU A 213 -13.70 -14.51 5.94
C GLU A 213 -12.38 -13.84 5.53
N GLN A 214 -12.42 -12.53 5.23
CA GLN A 214 -11.23 -11.75 4.88
C GLN A 214 -10.17 -11.72 6.01
N ILE A 215 -10.60 -11.71 7.28
CA ILE A 215 -9.69 -11.77 8.44
C ILE A 215 -9.01 -13.13 8.48
N TYR A 216 -9.77 -14.21 8.25
CA TYR A 216 -9.22 -15.57 8.19
C TYR A 216 -8.25 -15.74 7.03
N ARG A 217 -8.61 -15.27 5.82
CA ARG A 217 -7.73 -15.32 4.63
C ARG A 217 -6.44 -14.56 4.87
N GLN A 218 -6.51 -13.34 5.41
CA GLN A 218 -5.35 -12.55 5.78
C GLN A 218 -4.48 -13.27 6.80
N TYR A 219 -5.05 -13.73 7.92
CA TYR A 219 -4.29 -14.38 8.98
C TYR A 219 -3.57 -15.63 8.47
N ALA A 220 -4.28 -16.50 7.73
CA ALA A 220 -3.71 -17.73 7.19
C ALA A 220 -2.65 -17.49 6.11
N TRP A 221 -2.80 -16.42 5.31
CA TRP A 221 -1.78 -16.00 4.36
C TRP A 221 -0.54 -15.44 5.09
N LEU A 222 -0.76 -14.52 6.03
CA LEU A 222 0.27 -13.81 6.76
C LEU A 222 1.13 -14.77 7.60
N GLU A 223 0.51 -15.76 8.24
CA GLU A 223 1.26 -16.78 8.97
C GLU A 223 2.21 -17.57 8.06
N LYS A 224 1.77 -17.95 6.85
CA LYS A 224 2.62 -18.68 5.90
C LYS A 224 3.73 -17.81 5.33
N ASP A 225 3.42 -16.57 5.00
CA ASP A 225 4.36 -15.59 4.45
C ASP A 225 5.47 -15.28 5.47
N LEU A 226 5.09 -15.01 6.72
CA LEU A 226 6.03 -14.79 7.82
C LEU A 226 6.88 -16.03 8.14
N GLN A 227 6.29 -17.23 8.18
CA GLN A 227 7.03 -18.48 8.38
C GLN A 227 8.08 -18.70 7.28
N GLU A 228 7.76 -18.37 6.02
CA GLU A 228 8.71 -18.41 4.91
C GLU A 228 9.83 -17.38 5.11
N ALA A 229 9.47 -16.11 5.31
CA ALA A 229 10.41 -15.01 5.46
C ALA A 229 11.36 -15.22 6.65
N ASN A 230 10.87 -15.82 7.74
CA ASN A 230 11.62 -16.06 8.95
C ASN A 230 12.55 -17.29 8.90
N LYS A 231 12.51 -18.10 7.84
CA LYS A 231 13.47 -19.22 7.68
C LYS A 231 14.91 -18.71 7.75
N PRO A 232 15.84 -19.43 8.41
CA PRO A 232 17.23 -18.98 8.55
C PRO A 232 17.91 -18.60 7.23
N ILE A 233 17.63 -19.33 6.14
CA ILE A 233 18.19 -19.04 4.82
C ILE A 233 17.67 -17.72 4.22
N ASN A 234 16.40 -17.38 4.47
CA ASN A 234 15.78 -16.16 3.98
C ASN A 234 16.21 -14.97 4.84
N ARG A 235 16.24 -15.12 6.17
CA ARG A 235 16.79 -14.13 7.11
C ARG A 235 18.27 -13.82 6.87
N ALA A 236 19.08 -14.80 6.49
CA ALA A 236 20.48 -14.58 6.13
C ALA A 236 20.63 -13.66 4.91
N LYS A 237 19.66 -13.69 3.99
CA LYS A 237 19.62 -12.83 2.80
C LYS A 237 18.93 -11.50 3.07
N ARG A 238 17.87 -11.51 3.88
CA ARG A 238 16.99 -10.39 4.22
C ARG A 238 16.75 -10.39 5.72
N PRO A 239 17.66 -9.78 6.50
CA PRO A 239 17.59 -9.84 7.95
C PRO A 239 16.36 -9.13 8.52
N TRP A 240 15.75 -8.19 7.79
CA TRP A 240 14.63 -7.40 8.25
C TRP A 240 13.29 -7.91 7.72
N ILE A 241 12.33 -8.13 8.60
CA ILE A 241 10.91 -8.27 8.29
C ILE A 241 10.19 -7.03 8.81
N ILE A 242 9.57 -6.27 7.93
CA ILE A 242 8.86 -5.04 8.27
C ILE A 242 7.40 -5.16 7.83
N ALA A 243 6.47 -4.98 8.77
CA ALA A 243 5.05 -4.91 8.48
C ALA A 243 4.59 -3.44 8.49
N PHE A 244 3.55 -3.14 7.72
CA PHE A 244 2.89 -1.83 7.75
C PHE A 244 1.39 -1.95 7.48
N SER A 245 0.62 -1.08 8.11
CA SER A 245 -0.83 -0.96 7.95
C SER A 245 -1.28 0.41 8.46
N HIS A 246 -2.56 0.72 8.31
CA HIS A 246 -3.13 1.99 8.73
C HIS A 246 -3.29 2.12 10.27
N ARG A 247 -4.17 1.35 10.91
CA ARG A 247 -4.44 1.53 12.35
C ARG A 247 -3.33 0.95 13.23
N PRO A 248 -2.88 1.67 14.28
CA PRO A 248 -1.77 1.24 15.11
C PRO A 248 -2.18 0.17 16.13
N MET A 249 -1.23 -0.70 16.46
CA MET A 249 -1.37 -1.61 17.61
C MET A 249 -1.12 -0.91 18.93
N TYR A 250 -0.27 0.12 18.95
CA TYR A 250 0.17 0.85 20.13
C TYR A 250 0.26 2.33 19.79
N CYS A 251 -0.32 3.18 20.65
CA CYS A 251 -0.26 4.64 20.55
C CYS A 251 -0.63 5.25 21.91
N SER A 252 -0.37 6.54 22.10
CA SER A 252 -0.64 7.28 23.34
C SER A 252 -1.58 8.48 23.18
N ASN A 253 -2.19 8.64 21.99
CA ASN A 253 -3.22 9.62 21.74
C ASN A 253 -4.47 9.40 22.64
N ASP A 254 -5.24 10.47 22.82
CA ASP A 254 -6.52 10.44 23.55
C ASP A 254 -7.63 9.80 22.70
N ASP A 255 -7.49 8.49 22.46
CA ASP A 255 -8.38 7.67 21.65
C ASP A 255 -8.75 6.37 22.39
N ASP A 256 -10.06 6.17 22.63
CA ASP A 256 -10.61 5.02 23.34
C ASP A 256 -10.76 3.75 22.50
N GLU A 257 -10.77 3.86 21.17
CA GLU A 257 -10.94 2.72 20.26
C GLU A 257 -9.61 1.98 20.00
N HIS A 258 -8.50 2.72 19.96
CA HIS A 258 -7.18 2.22 19.58
C HIS A 258 -6.16 2.31 20.72
N CYS A 259 -5.86 3.51 21.20
CA CYS A 259 -4.70 3.80 22.04
C CYS A 259 -4.93 3.38 23.50
N GLN A 260 -6.07 3.79 24.06
CA GLN A 260 -6.44 3.48 25.45
C GLN A 260 -7.14 2.13 25.58
N ASN A 261 -7.45 1.47 24.45
CA ASN A 261 -8.11 0.17 24.43
C ASN A 261 -7.11 -0.96 24.76
N PRO A 262 -7.20 -1.61 25.94
CA PRO A 262 -6.35 -2.76 26.23
C PRO A 262 -6.63 -3.93 25.29
N ASP A 263 -7.90 -4.08 24.86
CA ASP A 263 -8.40 -5.11 23.96
C ASP A 263 -8.37 -4.62 22.48
N ASN A 264 -7.34 -3.87 22.07
CA ASN A 264 -7.17 -3.41 20.69
C ASN A 264 -7.35 -4.60 19.72
N ARG A 265 -8.28 -4.44 18.77
CA ARG A 265 -8.79 -5.57 17.94
C ARG A 265 -7.74 -6.16 17.01
N ILE A 266 -6.71 -5.40 16.66
CA ILE A 266 -5.61 -5.87 15.81
C ILE A 266 -4.63 -6.69 16.65
N ARG A 267 -4.34 -6.22 17.88
CA ARG A 267 -3.45 -6.94 18.82
C ARG A 267 -4.07 -8.26 19.28
N GLU A 268 -5.25 -8.17 19.89
CA GLU A 268 -5.88 -9.32 20.54
C GLU A 268 -6.71 -10.17 19.56
N GLY A 269 -7.29 -9.55 18.52
CA GLY A 269 -8.09 -10.23 17.51
C GLY A 269 -9.60 -10.06 17.68
N ILE A 270 -10.35 -10.99 17.10
CA ILE A 270 -11.82 -11.01 17.15
C ILE A 270 -12.27 -11.66 18.45
N LYS A 271 -13.12 -10.98 19.19
CA LYS A 271 -13.73 -11.48 20.43
C LYS A 271 -14.79 -12.54 20.14
N ILE A 272 -14.59 -13.76 20.64
CA ILE A 272 -15.55 -14.86 20.60
C ILE A 272 -16.10 -15.08 22.02
N ALA A 273 -17.42 -15.14 22.14
CA ALA A 273 -18.10 -15.46 23.39
C ALA A 273 -18.77 -16.84 23.26
N ASP A 274 -18.41 -17.79 24.12
CA ASP A 274 -19.00 -19.14 24.14
C ASP A 274 -19.98 -19.36 25.30
N GLY A 275 -20.48 -18.28 25.90
CA GLY A 275 -21.39 -18.31 27.05
C GLY A 275 -20.76 -18.73 28.38
N LYS A 276 -19.48 -19.15 28.40
CA LYS A 276 -18.72 -19.50 29.61
C LYS A 276 -17.43 -18.71 29.77
N SER A 277 -16.86 -18.21 28.69
CA SER A 277 -15.67 -17.37 28.70
C SER A 277 -15.63 -16.44 27.49
N LYS A 278 -14.78 -15.42 27.58
CA LYS A 278 -14.43 -14.52 26.48
C LYS A 278 -13.00 -14.83 26.11
N TYR A 279 -12.75 -15.18 24.85
CA TYR A 279 -11.39 -15.29 24.31
C TYR A 279 -11.33 -14.62 22.94
N PHE A 280 -10.13 -14.23 22.54
CA PHE A 280 -9.88 -13.60 21.26
C PHE A 280 -9.18 -14.58 20.32
N VAL A 281 -9.44 -14.44 19.03
CA VAL A 281 -8.84 -15.27 17.98
C VAL A 281 -8.32 -14.39 16.85
N LEU A 282 -7.30 -14.87 16.13
CA LEU A 282 -6.74 -14.19 14.96
C LEU A 282 -6.11 -12.82 15.27
N GLY A 283 -5.65 -12.60 16.50
CA GLY A 283 -4.84 -11.42 16.88
C GLY A 283 -3.46 -11.47 16.23
N LEU A 284 -2.99 -10.34 15.73
CA LEU A 284 -1.75 -10.28 14.94
C LEU A 284 -0.50 -10.11 15.81
N GLU A 285 -0.64 -9.64 17.06
CA GLU A 285 0.52 -9.40 17.92
C GLU A 285 1.28 -10.70 18.22
N ASP A 286 0.58 -11.76 18.63
CA ASP A 286 1.20 -13.05 18.95
C ASP A 286 1.84 -13.69 17.71
N LEU A 287 1.25 -13.47 16.54
CA LEU A 287 1.79 -13.94 15.26
C LEU A 287 3.09 -13.19 14.92
N PHE A 288 3.09 -11.86 15.01
CA PHE A 288 4.27 -11.02 14.77
C PHE A 288 5.39 -11.35 15.75
N TYR A 289 5.03 -11.61 17.01
CA TYR A 289 5.97 -12.03 18.04
C TYR A 289 6.63 -13.35 17.70
N ARG A 290 5.82 -14.38 17.42
CA ARG A 290 6.28 -15.74 17.13
C ARG A 290 7.15 -15.79 15.87
N GLU A 291 6.77 -15.06 14.82
CA GLU A 291 7.47 -15.10 13.54
C GLU A 291 8.54 -13.99 13.39
N GLY A 292 8.78 -13.23 14.45
CA GLY A 292 9.93 -12.35 14.61
C GLY A 292 9.91 -11.07 13.77
N VAL A 293 8.76 -10.48 13.47
CA VAL A 293 8.69 -9.18 12.77
C VAL A 293 9.59 -8.15 13.47
N ASP A 294 10.37 -7.33 12.76
CA ASP A 294 11.32 -6.41 13.41
C ASP A 294 10.75 -5.00 13.60
N ILE A 295 9.91 -4.55 12.69
CA ILE A 295 9.28 -3.22 12.75
C ILE A 295 7.85 -3.33 12.23
N VAL A 296 6.92 -2.67 12.91
CA VAL A 296 5.55 -2.48 12.46
C VAL A 296 5.29 -0.97 12.35
N PHE A 297 4.95 -0.51 11.16
CA PHE A 297 4.52 0.88 10.95
C PHE A 297 3.00 0.99 10.97
N GLY A 298 2.49 1.85 11.85
CA GLY A 298 1.11 2.34 11.85
C GLY A 298 1.00 3.76 11.29
N ALA A 299 -0.23 4.23 11.20
CA ALA A 299 -0.64 5.58 10.85
C ALA A 299 -1.93 5.88 11.64
N HIS A 300 -2.95 6.51 11.03
CA HIS A 300 -4.27 6.81 11.60
C HIS A 300 -4.26 7.92 12.66
N GLU A 301 -3.38 7.78 13.65
CA GLU A 301 -3.14 8.81 14.64
C GLU A 301 -2.31 9.94 14.04
N HIS A 302 -2.80 11.18 14.11
CA HIS A 302 -2.14 12.35 13.49
C HIS A 302 -1.02 12.92 14.37
N SER A 303 -0.14 12.02 14.81
CA SER A 303 1.03 12.27 15.65
C SER A 303 2.18 11.34 15.20
N TYR A 304 3.40 11.64 15.63
CA TYR A 304 4.53 10.72 15.49
C TYR A 304 4.83 10.11 16.85
N GLU A 305 4.83 8.79 16.91
CA GLU A 305 5.24 8.03 18.09
C GLU A 305 6.23 6.94 17.71
N ARG A 306 6.95 6.43 18.71
CA ARG A 306 7.82 5.26 18.56
C ARG A 306 7.95 4.56 19.88
N CYS A 307 7.59 3.29 19.92
CA CYS A 307 7.67 2.49 21.11
C CYS A 307 9.07 1.88 21.31
N TYR A 308 9.42 1.61 22.57
CA TYR A 308 10.36 0.54 22.87
C TYR A 308 9.83 -0.79 22.32
N PRO A 309 10.69 -1.82 22.16
CA PRO A 309 10.19 -3.15 21.86
C PRO A 309 9.15 -3.59 22.88
N VAL A 310 7.94 -3.89 22.42
CA VAL A 310 6.77 -4.10 23.28
C VAL A 310 6.02 -5.35 22.83
N TYR A 311 5.62 -6.16 23.80
CA TYR A 311 4.76 -7.31 23.61
C TYR A 311 3.81 -7.42 24.80
N LYS A 312 2.51 -7.60 24.53
CA LYS A 312 1.46 -7.64 25.55
C LYS A 312 1.54 -6.45 26.51
N GLN A 313 1.69 -5.25 25.94
CA GLN A 313 1.78 -3.97 26.63
C GLN A 313 2.95 -3.88 27.64
N LYS A 314 3.97 -4.73 27.50
CA LYS A 314 5.17 -4.74 28.34
C LYS A 314 6.39 -4.56 27.46
N VAL A 315 7.33 -3.73 27.92
CA VAL A 315 8.63 -3.62 27.28
C VAL A 315 9.34 -4.96 27.39
N ASP A 316 9.71 -5.54 26.24
CA ASP A 316 10.46 -6.78 26.15
C ASP A 316 11.75 -6.51 25.37
N ILE A 317 12.86 -6.30 26.09
CA ILE A 317 14.16 -6.01 25.48
C ILE A 317 14.79 -7.22 24.76
N CYS A 318 14.26 -8.43 24.98
CA CYS A 318 14.65 -9.62 24.23
C CYS A 318 13.86 -9.73 22.92
N TYR A 319 12.70 -9.07 22.85
CA TYR A 319 11.94 -8.87 21.65
C TYR A 319 12.52 -7.73 20.81
N LYS A 320 12.47 -7.88 19.49
CA LYS A 320 13.08 -6.92 18.56
C LYS A 320 12.07 -6.04 17.84
N THR A 321 10.77 -6.32 17.96
CA THR A 321 9.76 -5.58 17.21
C THR A 321 9.55 -4.20 17.78
N HIS A 322 9.81 -3.20 16.96
CA HIS A 322 9.47 -1.82 17.26
C HIS A 322 8.16 -1.44 16.57
N PHE A 323 7.29 -0.76 17.31
CA PHE A 323 6.10 -0.13 16.73
C PHE A 323 6.39 1.35 16.53
N ILE A 324 6.12 1.83 15.32
CA ILE A 324 6.32 3.21 14.88
C ILE A 324 5.00 3.69 14.30
#